data_AF-A0A4U7EHR4-F1
#
_entry.id   AF-A0A4U7EHR4-F1
#
_cell.length_a   1.000
_cell.length_b   1.000
_cell.length_c   1.000
_cell.angle_alpha   90.00
_cell.angle_beta   90.00
_cell.angle_gamma   90.00
#
_symmetry.space_group_name_H-M   'P 1'
#
loop_
_entity.id
_entity.type
_entity.pdbx_description
1 polymer ?
#
loop_
_entity_poly.entity_id
_entity_poly.type
_entity_poly.pdbx_seq_one_letter_code
_entity_poly.pdbx_strand_id
1 'polypeptide(L)'
;MVSRRPLANLPVVGVVADGRTYRRLLYLLVAVPLWVVYSGVASFALAFGLVFSVVLVGIGVLAAAVVGSRPVAGLERWLANRLLGTDLVAADDIPAAANDGSTGAIATVRAYLAAPSTWRGLGFLSLKFWVTLLAFAPLAVLASALSLVAAPVRYPYSPEFGELNGEPVVWTVDAAPEAALATGLGVVGLLVGLHLANLIAGGARLMAVSLLGGGKGDGDSDASGRAGESEPDRERVTVDRDRDGNTDGDGDRDGNDNSNTDGDRDDESGETPDSTADSFEFDADPADPDASPRDPEADPEDRN
;
A
#
# COMPACT_ATOMS: atom_id res chain seq x y z
N MET A 1 -31.14 -31.97 -6.18
CA MET A 1 -30.06 -31.63 -5.22
C MET A 1 -29.97 -30.12 -5.12
N VAL A 2 -29.89 -29.54 -3.91
CA VAL A 2 -29.79 -28.08 -3.76
C VAL A 2 -28.31 -27.67 -3.79
N SER A 3 -27.93 -26.85 -4.77
CA SER A 3 -26.54 -26.36 -4.88
C SER A 3 -26.23 -25.39 -3.75
N ARG A 4 -25.49 -25.86 -2.73
CA ARG A 4 -24.95 -25.01 -1.66
C ARG A 4 -23.79 -24.19 -2.20
N ARG A 5 -24.09 -23.12 -2.97
CA ARG A 5 -23.12 -22.04 -3.20
C ARG A 5 -22.65 -21.54 -1.82
N PRO A 6 -21.33 -21.47 -1.55
CA PRO A 6 -20.85 -20.98 -0.27
C PRO A 6 -21.30 -19.52 -0.10
N LEU A 7 -21.87 -19.18 1.07
CA LEU A 7 -22.44 -17.86 1.33
C LEU A 7 -21.40 -16.72 1.24
N ALA A 8 -20.11 -17.05 1.34
CA ALA A 8 -18.99 -16.15 1.05
C ALA A 8 -19.02 -15.55 -0.37
N ASN A 9 -19.64 -16.22 -1.36
CA ASN A 9 -19.76 -15.73 -2.73
C ASN A 9 -20.90 -14.72 -2.93
N LEU A 10 -21.69 -14.41 -1.90
CA LEU A 10 -22.64 -13.29 -1.93
C LEU A 10 -21.90 -12.01 -1.50
N PRO A 11 -21.80 -10.97 -2.34
CA PRO A 11 -20.92 -9.82 -2.07
C PRO A 11 -21.22 -9.11 -0.75
N VAL A 12 -22.49 -9.09 -0.33
CA VAL A 12 -22.92 -8.48 0.94
C VAL A 12 -22.49 -9.29 2.17
N VAL A 13 -22.39 -10.63 2.06
CA VAL A 13 -22.06 -11.50 3.21
C VAL A 13 -20.58 -11.89 3.22
N GLY A 14 -19.95 -12.01 2.04
CA GLY A 14 -18.52 -12.28 1.89
C GLY A 14 -17.61 -11.27 2.60
N VAL A 15 -18.06 -10.02 2.76
CA VAL A 15 -17.38 -9.00 3.58
C VAL A 15 -17.12 -9.46 5.02
N VAL A 16 -17.98 -10.30 5.61
CA VAL A 16 -17.80 -10.87 6.96
C VAL A 16 -16.83 -12.06 6.95
N ALA A 17 -16.67 -12.75 5.82
CA ALA A 17 -15.75 -13.89 5.68
C ALA A 17 -14.32 -13.48 5.24
N ASP A 18 -14.17 -12.31 4.60
CA ASP A 18 -12.87 -11.85 4.10
C ASP A 18 -11.99 -11.26 5.23
N GLY A 19 -10.86 -11.94 5.49
CA GLY A 19 -9.81 -11.46 6.40
C GLY A 19 -9.26 -10.07 6.07
N ARG A 20 -9.38 -9.58 4.83
CA ARG A 20 -9.00 -8.22 4.43
C ARG A 20 -9.90 -7.16 5.08
N THR A 21 -11.19 -7.45 5.28
CA THR A 21 -12.12 -6.55 5.99
C THR A 21 -11.62 -6.27 7.41
N TYR A 22 -11.20 -7.30 8.14
CA TYR A 22 -10.71 -7.16 9.51
C TYR A 22 -9.39 -6.39 9.59
N ARG A 23 -8.48 -6.56 8.62
CA ARG A 23 -7.25 -5.75 8.55
C ARG A 23 -7.54 -4.28 8.26
N ARG A 24 -8.50 -3.99 7.37
CA ARG A 24 -8.98 -2.64 7.06
C ARG A 24 -9.66 -1.97 8.27
N LEU A 25 -10.51 -2.71 8.97
CA LEU A 25 -11.14 -2.25 10.22
C LEU A 25 -10.08 -1.96 11.30
N LEU A 26 -9.08 -2.84 11.45
CA LEU A 26 -7.96 -2.62 12.37
C LEU A 26 -7.15 -1.37 12.00
N TYR A 27 -6.94 -1.09 10.72
CA TYR A 27 -6.26 0.14 10.27
C TYR A 27 -7.05 1.38 10.67
N LEU A 28 -8.38 1.38 10.52
CA LEU A 28 -9.23 2.48 10.97
C LEU A 28 -9.25 2.62 12.50
N LEU A 29 -9.29 1.51 13.23
CA LEU A 29 -9.24 1.50 14.70
C LEU A 29 -7.93 2.07 15.24
N VAL A 30 -6.79 1.78 14.59
CA VAL A 30 -5.46 2.31 14.95
C VAL A 30 -5.25 3.74 14.42
N ALA A 31 -5.92 4.13 13.33
CA ALA A 31 -5.87 5.49 12.80
C ALA A 31 -6.48 6.55 13.74
N VAL A 32 -7.39 6.17 14.64
CA VAL A 32 -7.98 7.06 15.66
C VAL A 32 -6.92 7.52 16.69
N PRO A 33 -6.27 6.65 17.50
CA PRO A 33 -5.26 7.08 18.46
C PRO A 33 -4.01 7.65 17.79
N LEU A 34 -3.59 7.13 16.61
CA LEU A 34 -2.45 7.72 15.88
C LEU A 34 -2.74 9.16 15.45
N TRP A 35 -3.95 9.47 14.99
CA TRP A 35 -4.30 10.85 14.65
C TRP A 35 -4.19 11.78 15.86
N VAL A 36 -4.66 11.37 17.05
CA VAL A 36 -4.53 12.18 18.28
C VAL A 36 -3.06 12.49 18.59
N VAL A 37 -2.17 11.50 18.46
CA VAL A 37 -0.72 11.69 18.65
C VAL A 37 -0.16 12.65 17.60
N TYR A 38 -0.44 12.43 16.32
CA TYR A 38 0.09 13.25 15.22
C TYR A 38 -0.44 14.68 15.27
N SER A 39 -1.74 14.89 15.53
CA SER A 39 -2.34 16.22 15.63
C SER A 39 -1.86 16.95 16.87
N GLY A 40 -1.65 16.25 18.00
CA GLY A 40 -1.07 16.84 19.21
C GLY A 40 0.34 17.36 18.99
N VAL A 41 1.23 16.51 18.42
CA VAL A 41 2.62 16.89 18.11
C VAL A 41 2.68 17.99 17.06
N ALA A 42 1.90 17.89 15.97
CA ALA A 42 1.88 18.89 14.91
C ALA A 42 1.32 20.24 15.41
N SER A 43 0.20 20.25 16.14
CA SER A 43 -0.39 21.48 16.69
C SER A 43 0.54 22.13 17.71
N PHE A 44 1.19 21.34 18.58
CA PHE A 44 2.20 21.86 19.50
C PHE A 44 3.37 22.49 18.74
N ALA A 45 3.97 21.77 17.79
CA ALA A 45 5.14 22.26 17.06
C ALA A 45 4.82 23.48 16.17
N LEU A 46 3.62 23.56 15.59
CA LEU A 46 3.16 24.72 14.83
C LEU A 46 2.89 25.93 15.74
N ALA A 47 2.15 25.76 16.83
CA ALA A 47 1.80 26.86 17.74
C ALA A 47 3.03 27.38 18.50
N PHE A 48 3.80 26.49 19.12
CA PHE A 48 5.05 26.83 19.80
C PHE A 48 6.08 27.38 18.81
N GLY A 49 6.25 26.71 17.67
CA GLY A 49 7.19 27.11 16.63
C GLY A 49 6.90 28.48 16.03
N LEU A 50 5.63 28.82 15.83
CA LEU A 50 5.23 30.14 15.35
C LEU A 50 5.43 31.22 16.43
N VAL A 51 5.00 30.97 17.68
CA VAL A 51 5.14 31.94 18.79
C VAL A 51 6.61 32.21 19.12
N PHE A 52 7.45 31.19 19.22
CA PHE A 52 8.88 31.32 19.51
C PHE A 52 9.74 31.59 18.27
N SER A 53 9.15 31.79 17.08
CA SER A 53 9.90 32.12 15.86
C SER A 53 10.70 33.42 15.99
N VAL A 54 10.16 34.40 16.73
CA VAL A 54 10.76 35.73 17.00
C VAL A 54 12.13 35.62 17.68
N VAL A 55 12.37 34.57 18.46
CA VAL A 55 13.64 34.30 19.16
C VAL A 55 14.46 33.19 18.47
N LEU A 56 14.15 32.87 17.21
CA LEU A 56 14.72 31.80 16.37
C LEU A 56 14.49 30.35 16.89
N VAL A 57 14.33 30.13 18.19
CA VAL A 57 14.04 28.82 18.80
C VAL A 57 12.85 28.13 18.12
N GLY A 58 11.79 28.88 17.84
CA GLY A 58 10.60 28.35 17.17
C GLY A 58 10.85 27.90 15.72
N ILE A 59 11.78 28.53 15.01
CA ILE A 59 12.21 28.10 13.67
C ILE A 59 12.89 26.72 13.76
N GLY A 60 13.69 26.48 14.80
CA GLY A 60 14.26 25.17 15.10
C GLY A 60 13.20 24.10 15.36
N VAL A 61 12.12 24.44 16.08
CA VAL A 61 10.99 23.52 16.32
C VAL A 61 10.19 23.23 15.05
N LEU A 62 9.93 24.24 14.20
CA LEU A 62 9.27 24.05 12.90
C LEU A 62 10.13 23.17 11.97
N ALA A 63 11.44 23.40 11.93
CA ALA A 63 12.37 22.57 11.17
C ALA A 63 12.40 21.11 11.68
N ALA A 64 12.42 20.90 13.00
CA ALA A 64 12.34 19.57 13.61
C ALA A 64 11.00 18.88 13.29
N ALA A 65 9.89 19.61 13.19
CA ALA A 65 8.59 19.04 12.77
C ALA A 65 8.58 18.63 11.29
N VAL A 66 9.21 19.40 10.40
CA VAL A 66 9.37 19.04 8.98
C VAL A 66 10.22 17.78 8.83
N VAL A 67 11.36 17.69 9.53
CA VAL A 67 12.21 16.49 9.56
C VAL A 67 11.44 15.30 10.17
N GLY A 68 10.77 15.50 11.30
CA GLY A 68 9.97 14.50 12.02
C GLY A 68 8.75 13.97 11.25
N SER A 69 8.28 14.68 10.22
CA SER A 69 7.23 14.17 9.34
C SER A 69 7.65 12.95 8.52
N ARG A 70 8.96 12.79 8.23
CA ARG A 70 9.51 11.65 7.47
C ARG A 70 9.29 10.30 8.17
N PRO A 71 9.71 10.08 9.44
CA PRO A 71 9.44 8.81 10.13
C PRO A 71 7.94 8.56 10.36
N VAL A 72 7.12 9.60 10.56
CA VAL A 72 5.65 9.46 10.62
C VAL A 72 5.08 8.93 9.29
N ALA A 73 5.52 9.50 8.16
CA ALA A 73 5.18 8.99 6.83
C ALA A 73 5.77 7.60 6.54
N GLY A 74 6.88 7.21 7.18
CA GLY A 74 7.42 5.85 7.14
C GLY A 74 6.54 4.84 7.88
N LEU A 75 6.11 5.19 9.09
CA LEU A 75 5.17 4.41 9.90
C LEU A 75 3.83 4.20 9.17
N GLU A 76 3.30 5.24 8.51
CA GLU A 76 2.06 5.14 7.72
C GLU A 76 2.21 4.26 6.47
N ARG A 77 3.38 4.25 5.80
CA ARG A 77 3.67 3.25 4.74
C ARG A 77 3.65 1.83 5.30
N TRP A 78 4.29 1.60 6.46
CA TRP A 78 4.30 0.28 7.10
C TRP A 78 2.88 -0.18 7.48
N LEU A 79 2.05 0.70 8.06
CA LEU A 79 0.63 0.44 8.34
C LEU A 79 -0.15 0.11 7.08
N ALA A 80 0.01 0.89 6.00
CA ALA A 80 -0.64 0.63 4.73
C ALA A 80 -0.22 -0.73 4.12
N ASN A 81 1.07 -1.03 4.10
CA ASN A 81 1.57 -2.28 3.53
C ASN A 81 1.05 -3.50 4.31
N ARG A 82 1.09 -3.42 5.65
CA ARG A 82 0.69 -4.52 6.54
C ARG A 82 -0.83 -4.73 6.61
N LEU A 83 -1.64 -3.67 6.61
CA LEU A 83 -3.09 -3.75 6.86
C LEU A 83 -3.97 -3.45 5.63
N LEU A 84 -3.54 -2.57 4.71
CA LEU A 84 -4.30 -2.19 3.51
C LEU A 84 -3.89 -2.98 2.25
N GLY A 85 -2.78 -3.73 2.31
CA GLY A 85 -2.26 -4.50 1.18
C GLY A 85 -1.76 -3.58 0.07
N THR A 86 -0.80 -2.72 0.41
CA THR A 86 0.00 -1.92 -0.52
C THR A 86 1.45 -2.41 -0.51
N ASP A 87 2.24 -1.96 -1.48
CA ASP A 87 3.68 -2.17 -1.50
C ASP A 87 4.38 -0.82 -1.71
N LEU A 88 4.45 -0.04 -0.62
CA LEU A 88 4.99 1.31 -0.61
C LEU A 88 6.42 1.29 -0.06
N VAL A 89 7.37 1.55 -0.95
CA VAL A 89 8.78 1.77 -0.62
C VAL A 89 8.96 3.17 -0.01
N ALA A 90 10.00 3.35 0.81
CA ALA A 90 10.42 4.67 1.26
C ALA A 90 10.84 5.56 0.07
N ALA A 91 10.73 6.88 0.22
CA ALA A 91 11.17 7.83 -0.80
C ALA A 91 12.65 8.18 -0.57
N ASP A 92 13.48 7.96 -1.58
CA ASP A 92 14.91 8.24 -1.58
C ASP A 92 15.21 9.51 -2.39
N ASP A 93 14.68 10.64 -1.92
CA ASP A 93 14.75 11.96 -2.57
C ASP A 93 15.55 13.00 -1.76
N ILE A 94 16.42 12.54 -0.85
CA ILE A 94 17.32 13.37 -0.04
C ILE A 94 18.74 12.80 -0.13
N PRO A 95 19.78 13.65 -0.38
CA PRO A 95 21.17 13.21 -0.38
C PRO A 95 21.56 12.51 0.93
N ALA A 96 22.31 11.41 0.84
CA ALA A 96 22.76 10.63 2.00
C ALA A 96 23.41 11.50 3.10
N ALA A 97 24.22 12.49 2.70
CA ALA A 97 24.89 13.45 3.58
C ALA A 97 23.95 14.30 4.46
N ALA A 98 22.66 14.42 4.10
CA ALA A 98 21.64 15.10 4.89
C ALA A 98 20.83 14.13 5.78
N ASN A 99 20.94 12.81 5.53
CA ASN A 99 20.34 11.75 6.36
C ASN A 99 21.32 11.24 7.43
N ASP A 100 22.63 11.20 7.13
CA ASP A 100 23.69 10.74 8.05
C ASP A 100 24.20 11.81 9.04
N GLY A 101 23.83 13.09 8.83
CA GLY A 101 24.21 14.20 9.70
C GLY A 101 25.57 14.85 9.38
N SER A 102 26.27 14.43 8.33
CA SER A 102 27.51 15.07 7.86
C SER A 102 27.28 16.49 7.30
N THR A 103 26.06 16.78 6.85
CA THR A 103 25.64 18.12 6.39
C THR A 103 25.18 19.02 7.54
N GLY A 104 25.65 20.27 7.54
CA GLY A 104 25.26 21.27 8.53
C GLY A 104 23.75 21.57 8.51
N ALA A 105 23.15 21.72 9.70
CA ALA A 105 21.69 21.68 9.93
C ALA A 105 20.83 22.54 8.98
N ILE A 106 21.28 23.75 8.60
CA ILE A 106 20.54 24.62 7.67
C ILE A 106 20.43 23.99 6.27
N ALA A 107 21.50 23.36 5.78
CA ALA A 107 21.50 22.68 4.49
C ALA A 107 20.69 21.37 4.54
N THR A 108 20.70 20.65 5.66
CA THR A 108 19.80 19.51 5.91
C THR A 108 18.33 19.94 5.84
N VAL A 109 17.93 20.97 6.58
CA VAL A 109 16.55 21.49 6.56
C VAL A 109 16.16 21.99 5.16
N ARG A 110 17.09 22.62 4.43
CA ARG A 110 16.88 23.02 3.03
C ARG A 110 16.67 21.81 2.11
N ALA A 111 17.43 20.73 2.27
CA ALA A 111 17.23 19.49 1.50
C ALA A 111 15.86 18.87 1.79
N TYR A 112 15.47 18.77 3.06
CA TYR A 112 14.16 18.26 3.46
C TYR A 112 12.99 19.11 2.91
N LEU A 113 13.13 20.44 2.85
CA LEU A 113 12.12 21.33 2.27
C LEU A 113 12.09 21.33 0.73
N ALA A 114 13.21 21.05 0.07
CA ALA A 114 13.28 20.93 -1.38
C ALA A 114 12.72 19.58 -1.90
N ALA A 115 12.84 18.53 -1.09
CA ALA A 115 12.45 17.17 -1.43
C ALA A 115 10.92 16.99 -1.58
N PRO A 116 10.39 16.63 -2.77
CA PRO A 116 8.94 16.54 -3.01
C PRO A 116 8.20 15.56 -2.10
N SER A 117 8.83 14.48 -1.65
CA SER A 117 8.19 13.48 -0.79
C SER A 117 7.86 14.01 0.61
N THR A 118 8.55 15.06 1.08
CA THR A 118 8.21 15.78 2.32
C THR A 118 6.84 16.43 2.21
N TRP A 119 6.60 17.16 1.11
CA TRP A 119 5.32 17.82 0.85
C TRP A 119 4.18 16.82 0.60
N ARG A 120 4.45 15.72 -0.11
CA ARG A 120 3.47 14.62 -0.28
C ARG A 120 3.16 13.94 1.07
N GLY A 121 4.16 13.78 1.95
CA GLY A 121 3.99 13.29 3.31
C GLY A 121 3.13 14.20 4.19
N LEU A 122 3.37 15.52 4.14
CA LEU A 122 2.51 16.51 4.81
C LEU A 122 1.08 16.51 4.24
N GLY A 123 0.93 16.41 2.92
CA GLY A 123 -0.38 16.29 2.26
C GLY A 123 -1.15 15.04 2.70
N PHE A 124 -0.46 13.90 2.80
CA PHE A 124 -1.02 12.66 3.35
C PHE A 124 -1.47 12.86 4.80
N LEU A 125 -0.63 13.48 5.64
CA LEU A 125 -0.93 13.66 7.07
C LEU A 125 -2.07 14.66 7.31
N SER A 126 -2.22 15.66 6.44
CA SER A 126 -3.37 16.55 6.41
C SER A 126 -4.65 15.81 6.01
N LEU A 127 -4.60 14.99 4.95
CA LEU A 127 -5.77 14.25 4.46
C LEU A 127 -6.15 13.06 5.37
N LYS A 128 -5.18 12.54 6.15
CA LYS A 128 -5.39 11.54 7.22
C LYS A 128 -6.41 12.00 8.27
N PHE A 129 -6.48 13.30 8.59
CA PHE A 129 -7.53 13.84 9.47
C PHE A 129 -8.93 13.47 8.99
N TRP A 130 -9.23 13.70 7.70
CA TRP A 130 -10.53 13.39 7.13
C TRP A 130 -10.81 11.88 7.10
N VAL A 131 -9.81 11.05 6.82
CA VAL A 131 -9.92 9.59 6.91
C VAL A 131 -10.27 9.14 8.33
N THR A 132 -9.59 9.67 9.36
CA THR A 132 -9.87 9.33 10.76
C THR A 132 -11.21 9.90 11.24
N LEU A 133 -11.59 11.12 10.82
CA LEU A 133 -12.89 11.70 11.14
C LEU A 133 -14.04 10.85 10.57
N LEU A 134 -13.92 10.40 9.32
CA LEU A 134 -14.88 9.48 8.70
C LEU A 134 -14.88 8.09 9.36
N ALA A 135 -13.75 7.64 9.92
CA ALA A 135 -13.65 6.34 10.59
C ALA A 135 -14.54 6.21 11.85
N PHE A 136 -14.92 7.32 12.50
CA PHE A 136 -15.86 7.27 13.62
C PHE A 136 -17.24 6.73 13.20
N ALA A 137 -17.71 6.99 11.97
CA ALA A 137 -19.02 6.55 11.50
C ALA A 137 -19.19 5.02 11.47
N PRO A 138 -18.35 4.21 10.78
CA PRO A 138 -18.44 2.76 10.85
C PRO A 138 -18.16 2.21 12.24
N LEU A 139 -17.25 2.82 13.02
CA LEU A 139 -16.96 2.36 14.39
C LEU A 139 -18.16 2.53 15.33
N ALA A 140 -18.87 3.66 15.26
CA ALA A 140 -20.11 3.89 16.01
C ALA A 140 -21.22 2.93 15.56
N VAL A 141 -21.44 2.78 14.25
CA VAL A 141 -22.43 1.83 13.69
C VAL A 141 -22.13 0.40 14.16
N LEU A 142 -20.87 -0.03 14.14
CA LEU A 142 -20.46 -1.35 14.63
C LEU A 142 -20.67 -1.51 16.14
N ALA A 143 -20.41 -0.48 16.95
CA ALA A 143 -20.65 -0.52 18.40
C ALA A 143 -22.14 -0.65 18.74
N SER A 144 -23.01 0.17 18.13
CA SER A 144 -24.46 0.07 18.29
C SER A 144 -25.00 -1.28 17.79
N ALA A 145 -24.50 -1.75 16.64
CA ALA A 145 -24.87 -3.03 16.06
C ALA A 145 -24.48 -4.23 16.96
N LEU A 146 -23.27 -4.24 17.54
CA LEU A 146 -22.86 -5.25 18.52
C LEU A 146 -23.74 -5.23 19.79
N SER A 147 -24.19 -4.05 20.21
CA SER A 147 -25.11 -3.91 21.35
C SER A 147 -26.51 -4.47 21.04
N LEU A 148 -26.99 -4.30 19.80
CA LEU A 148 -28.26 -4.83 19.29
C LEU A 148 -28.22 -6.36 19.05
N VAL A 149 -27.12 -6.90 18.51
CA VAL A 149 -26.94 -8.36 18.33
C VAL A 149 -26.93 -9.10 19.68
N ALA A 150 -26.51 -8.44 20.76
CA ALA A 150 -26.53 -8.98 22.11
C ALA A 150 -27.91 -8.91 22.82
N ALA A 151 -28.95 -8.35 22.18
CA ALA A 151 -30.27 -8.17 22.78
C ALA A 151 -30.86 -9.42 23.49
N PRO A 152 -30.81 -10.64 22.91
CA PRO A 152 -31.44 -11.82 23.52
C PRO A 152 -30.74 -12.28 24.80
N VAL A 153 -29.50 -11.86 25.03
CA VAL A 153 -28.69 -12.20 26.22
C VAL A 153 -28.81 -11.14 27.32
N ARG A 154 -29.21 -9.91 26.96
CA ARG A 154 -29.37 -8.78 27.89
C ARG A 154 -30.83 -8.42 28.18
N TYR A 155 -31.79 -9.14 27.61
CA TYR A 155 -33.22 -8.97 27.91
C TYR A 155 -33.49 -9.14 29.43
N PRO A 156 -34.31 -8.29 30.07
CA PRO A 156 -35.15 -6.53 29.25
C PRO A 156 -34.26 -5.30 29.49
N TYR A 157 -33.94 -4.53 28.45
CA TYR A 157 -32.95 -3.43 28.50
C TYR A 157 -33.27 -2.29 27.52
N SER A 158 -32.73 -1.10 27.79
CA SER A 158 -33.03 0.14 27.07
C SER A 158 -31.78 0.75 26.44
N PRO A 159 -31.32 0.28 25.27
CA PRO A 159 -30.22 0.90 24.54
C PRO A 159 -30.54 2.33 24.08
N GLU A 160 -29.57 3.21 24.27
CA GLU A 160 -29.56 4.60 23.79
C GLU A 160 -28.69 4.70 22.51
N PHE A 161 -29.12 5.51 21.55
CA PHE A 161 -28.47 5.69 20.24
C PHE A 161 -27.99 7.13 19.98
N GLY A 162 -27.90 7.95 21.04
CA GLY A 162 -27.61 9.39 20.98
C GLY A 162 -28.88 10.24 21.02
N GLU A 163 -28.72 11.56 20.99
CA GLU A 163 -29.82 12.52 21.14
C GLU A 163 -30.43 12.95 19.79
N LEU A 164 -31.75 13.19 19.78
CA LEU A 164 -32.47 13.83 18.67
C LEU A 164 -33.30 14.99 19.22
N ASN A 165 -32.96 16.21 18.80
CA ASN A 165 -33.49 17.48 19.36
C ASN A 165 -33.22 17.67 20.88
N GLY A 166 -32.21 17.00 21.43
CA GLY A 166 -31.86 17.04 22.86
C GLY A 166 -32.57 15.99 23.73
N GLU A 167 -33.45 15.16 23.14
CA GLU A 167 -34.05 14.00 23.80
C GLU A 167 -33.27 12.72 23.43
N PRO A 168 -32.94 11.83 24.37
CA PRO A 168 -32.20 10.61 24.08
C PRO A 168 -33.06 9.62 23.27
N VAL A 169 -32.53 9.16 22.12
CA VAL A 169 -33.16 8.13 21.30
C VAL A 169 -32.96 6.77 21.97
N VAL A 170 -33.92 6.40 22.81
CA VAL A 170 -33.96 5.12 23.51
C VAL A 170 -34.98 4.19 22.83
N TRP A 171 -34.58 2.94 22.60
CA TRP A 171 -35.52 1.86 22.26
C TRP A 171 -35.59 0.91 23.44
N THR A 172 -36.74 0.80 24.12
CA THR A 172 -36.92 -0.21 25.17
C THR A 172 -37.18 -1.58 24.52
N VAL A 173 -36.34 -2.55 24.83
CA VAL A 173 -36.43 -3.92 24.31
C VAL A 173 -37.03 -4.79 25.41
N ASP A 174 -38.36 -4.77 25.51
CA ASP A 174 -39.10 -5.25 26.68
C ASP A 174 -39.63 -6.70 26.57
N ALA A 175 -39.59 -7.32 25.39
CA ALA A 175 -40.00 -8.71 25.19
C ALA A 175 -39.21 -9.43 24.07
N ALA A 176 -39.46 -10.73 23.92
CA ALA A 176 -38.66 -11.62 23.08
C ALA A 176 -38.77 -11.37 21.55
N PRO A 177 -39.95 -11.07 20.97
CA PRO A 177 -40.04 -10.64 19.56
C PRO A 177 -39.21 -9.37 19.27
N GLU A 178 -39.22 -8.41 20.19
CA GLU A 178 -38.49 -7.15 20.13
C GLU A 178 -36.99 -7.40 20.20
N ALA A 179 -36.53 -8.32 21.07
CA ALA A 179 -35.14 -8.76 21.11
C ALA A 179 -34.69 -9.47 19.82
N ALA A 180 -35.58 -10.21 19.16
CA ALA A 180 -35.30 -10.82 17.85
C ALA A 180 -35.22 -9.76 16.72
N LEU A 181 -36.10 -8.75 16.74
CA LEU A 181 -36.04 -7.60 15.82
C LEU A 181 -34.77 -6.78 16.04
N ALA A 182 -34.39 -6.50 17.29
CA ALA A 182 -33.15 -5.84 17.67
C ALA A 182 -31.94 -6.62 17.14
N THR A 183 -31.92 -7.94 17.32
CA THR A 183 -30.86 -8.80 16.76
C THR A 183 -30.77 -8.71 15.24
N GLY A 184 -31.90 -8.75 14.54
CA GLY A 184 -31.96 -8.61 13.08
C GLY A 184 -31.43 -7.26 12.59
N LEU A 185 -31.86 -6.16 13.23
CA LEU A 185 -31.37 -4.81 12.93
C LEU A 185 -29.87 -4.67 13.23
N GLY A 186 -29.40 -5.28 14.31
CA GLY A 186 -27.97 -5.37 14.66
C GLY A 186 -27.15 -6.10 13.59
N VAL A 187 -27.64 -7.22 13.06
CA VAL A 187 -26.96 -7.93 11.95
C VAL A 187 -26.87 -7.06 10.70
N VAL A 188 -27.93 -6.32 10.34
CA VAL A 188 -27.90 -5.35 9.23
C VAL A 188 -26.88 -4.23 9.52
N GLY A 189 -26.86 -3.70 10.74
CA GLY A 189 -25.90 -2.69 11.19
C GLY A 189 -24.45 -3.17 11.10
N LEU A 190 -24.15 -4.42 11.46
CA LEU A 190 -22.83 -5.02 11.29
C LEU A 190 -22.41 -5.03 9.81
N LEU A 191 -23.29 -5.48 8.91
CA LEU A 191 -23.01 -5.51 7.48
C LEU A 191 -22.73 -4.10 6.94
N VAL A 192 -23.58 -3.11 7.26
CA VAL A 192 -23.39 -1.71 6.86
C VAL A 192 -22.07 -1.15 7.39
N GLY A 193 -21.79 -1.31 8.69
CA GLY A 193 -20.56 -0.83 9.33
C GLY A 193 -19.29 -1.41 8.70
N LEU A 194 -19.27 -2.70 8.36
CA LEU A 194 -18.14 -3.33 7.68
C LEU A 194 -17.98 -2.87 6.22
N HIS A 195 -19.07 -2.56 5.51
CA HIS A 195 -18.99 -1.97 4.16
C HIS A 195 -18.45 -0.53 4.20
N LEU A 196 -18.92 0.30 5.14
CA LEU A 196 -18.39 1.66 5.35
C LEU A 196 -16.91 1.63 5.74
N ALA A 197 -16.51 0.72 6.65
CA ALA A 197 -15.10 0.53 7.01
C ALA A 197 -14.25 0.13 5.79
N ASN A 198 -14.74 -0.80 4.96
CA ASN A 198 -14.07 -1.21 3.72
C ASN A 198 -13.95 -0.06 2.70
N LEU A 199 -14.97 0.78 2.57
CA LEU A 199 -14.97 1.94 1.67
C LEU A 199 -13.96 3.01 2.12
N ILE A 200 -14.01 3.40 3.40
CA ILE A 200 -13.12 4.44 3.96
C ILE A 200 -11.66 3.96 3.96
N ALA A 201 -11.40 2.69 4.32
CA ALA A 201 -10.07 2.10 4.20
C ALA A 201 -9.61 1.95 2.74
N GLY A 202 -10.52 1.77 1.79
CA GLY A 202 -10.25 1.85 0.35
C GLY A 202 -9.75 3.24 -0.08
N GLY A 203 -10.44 4.30 0.36
CA GLY A 203 -9.99 5.68 0.16
C GLY A 203 -8.62 5.95 0.80
N ALA A 204 -8.42 5.47 2.03
CA ALA A 204 -7.12 5.58 2.72
C ALA A 204 -5.99 4.84 1.97
N ARG A 205 -6.28 3.69 1.35
CA ARG A 205 -5.33 2.96 0.51
C ARG A 205 -4.95 3.77 -0.75
N LEU A 206 -5.93 4.35 -1.43
CA LEU A 206 -5.68 5.20 -2.60
C LEU A 206 -4.84 6.43 -2.24
N MET A 207 -5.15 7.08 -1.11
CA MET A 207 -4.37 8.18 -0.54
C MET A 207 -2.93 7.79 -0.21
N ALA A 208 -2.71 6.60 0.36
CA ALA A 208 -1.37 6.09 0.65
C ALA A 208 -0.57 5.81 -0.63
N VAL A 209 -1.19 5.19 -1.64
CA VAL A 209 -0.56 4.92 -2.93
C VAL A 209 -0.21 6.21 -3.68
N SER A 210 -1.13 7.17 -3.78
CA SER A 210 -0.90 8.40 -4.55
C SER A 210 0.08 9.36 -3.88
N LEU A 211 0.08 9.47 -2.56
CA LEU A 211 0.91 10.45 -1.85
C LEU A 211 2.22 9.85 -1.33
N LEU A 212 2.18 8.68 -0.68
CA LEU A 212 3.36 8.06 -0.06
C LEU A 212 4.14 7.12 -1.00
N GLY A 213 3.52 6.68 -2.10
CA GLY A 213 4.19 5.92 -3.15
C GLY A 213 5.32 6.72 -3.81
N GLY A 214 6.50 6.10 -3.90
CA GLY A 214 7.63 6.67 -4.62
C GLY A 214 7.40 6.57 -6.13
N GLY A 215 7.69 7.66 -6.85
CA GLY A 215 7.70 7.63 -8.31
C GLY A 215 8.89 6.84 -8.84
N LYS A 216 8.66 5.59 -9.26
CA LYS A 216 9.26 5.17 -10.53
C LYS A 216 8.69 6.08 -11.61
N GLY A 217 9.50 6.41 -12.62
CA GLY A 217 9.10 7.35 -13.67
C GLY A 217 7.89 6.88 -14.46
N ASP A 218 7.24 7.82 -15.16
CA ASP A 218 6.18 7.50 -16.11
C ASP A 218 6.71 6.52 -17.18
N GLY A 219 6.06 5.36 -17.34
CA GLY A 219 6.33 4.42 -18.42
C GLY A 219 7.18 3.19 -18.08
N ASP A 220 6.71 2.34 -17.16
CA ASP A 220 6.80 0.88 -17.34
C ASP A 220 5.64 0.16 -16.64
N SER A 221 4.44 0.28 -17.22
CA SER A 221 3.23 -0.41 -16.75
C SER A 221 2.26 -0.72 -17.88
N ASP A 222 2.76 -1.26 -18.99
CA ASP A 222 1.96 -1.87 -20.04
C ASP A 222 2.69 -3.11 -20.61
N ALA A 223 1.94 -4.05 -21.16
CA ALA A 223 2.44 -5.25 -21.86
C ALA A 223 3.19 -6.36 -21.07
N SER A 224 2.88 -6.58 -19.78
CA SER A 224 3.09 -7.91 -19.15
C SER A 224 2.04 -8.22 -18.08
N GLY A 225 1.15 -9.19 -18.32
CA GLY A 225 0.15 -9.64 -17.33
C GLY A 225 -1.26 -9.95 -17.84
N ARG A 226 -1.53 -9.91 -19.16
CA ARG A 226 -2.86 -10.26 -19.71
C ARG A 226 -2.82 -11.19 -20.93
N ALA A 227 -2.17 -12.34 -20.77
CA ALA A 227 -2.34 -13.51 -21.61
C ALA A 227 -2.61 -14.71 -20.68
N GLY A 228 -3.83 -15.26 -20.70
CA GLY A 228 -4.21 -16.30 -19.72
C GLY A 228 -5.70 -16.57 -19.49
N GLU A 229 -6.62 -16.06 -20.32
CA GLU A 229 -8.03 -16.47 -20.30
C GLU A 229 -8.44 -16.92 -21.70
N SER A 230 -8.69 -18.23 -21.85
CA SER A 230 -9.11 -18.85 -23.11
C SER A 230 -10.64 -18.87 -23.20
N GLU A 231 -11.21 -18.28 -24.26
CA GLU A 231 -12.61 -18.49 -24.64
C GLU A 231 -12.72 -19.33 -25.94
N PRO A 232 -13.81 -20.10 -26.11
CA PRO A 232 -13.86 -21.22 -27.05
C PRO A 232 -14.27 -20.85 -28.48
N ASP A 233 -14.03 -21.81 -29.38
CA ASP A 233 -14.36 -21.76 -30.81
C ASP A 233 -15.75 -21.18 -31.13
N ARG A 234 -15.76 -20.31 -32.15
CA ARG A 234 -16.95 -19.98 -32.93
C ARG A 234 -16.62 -19.99 -34.42
N GLU A 235 -16.67 -21.21 -34.94
CA GLU A 235 -16.97 -21.59 -36.32
C GLU A 235 -17.48 -20.41 -37.17
N ARG A 236 -16.67 -19.93 -38.12
CA ARG A 236 -17.03 -18.85 -39.03
C ARG A 236 -16.91 -19.31 -40.48
N VAL A 237 -17.98 -19.95 -40.95
CA VAL A 237 -18.15 -20.39 -42.33
C VAL A 237 -17.81 -19.25 -43.30
N THR A 238 -16.84 -19.51 -44.18
CA THR A 238 -16.56 -18.69 -45.36
C THR A 238 -16.97 -19.50 -46.59
N VAL A 239 -17.64 -18.83 -47.54
CA VAL A 239 -18.33 -19.50 -48.65
C VAL A 239 -17.45 -19.47 -49.90
N ASP A 240 -17.25 -20.64 -50.51
CA ASP A 240 -16.52 -20.79 -51.77
C ASP A 240 -17.12 -19.98 -52.92
N ARG A 241 -16.23 -19.50 -53.80
CA ARG A 241 -16.56 -19.15 -55.18
C ARG A 241 -15.37 -19.45 -56.08
N ASP A 242 -15.50 -20.46 -56.91
CA ASP A 242 -14.55 -20.77 -57.97
C ASP A 242 -14.46 -19.62 -58.99
N ARG A 243 -13.27 -19.41 -59.54
CA ARG A 243 -13.12 -18.85 -60.89
C ARG A 243 -11.76 -19.18 -61.48
N ASP A 244 -11.78 -19.85 -62.63
CA ASP A 244 -10.59 -20.34 -63.35
C ASP A 244 -9.78 -19.20 -63.99
N GLY A 245 -8.45 -19.41 -64.12
CA GLY A 245 -7.55 -18.44 -64.75
C GLY A 245 -6.09 -18.88 -64.83
N ASN A 246 -5.76 -19.65 -65.87
CA ASN A 246 -4.41 -20.00 -66.37
C ASN A 246 -3.42 -18.78 -66.30
N THR A 247 -2.11 -18.91 -66.08
CA THR A 247 -1.13 -19.58 -66.97
C THR A 247 0.30 -19.55 -66.36
N ASP A 248 1.06 -20.63 -66.56
CA ASP A 248 2.54 -20.85 -66.61
C ASP A 248 3.56 -20.05 -65.75
N GLY A 249 4.59 -20.77 -65.25
CA GLY A 249 5.84 -20.21 -64.70
C GLY A 249 6.76 -21.26 -64.04
N ASP A 250 7.88 -21.61 -64.69
CA ASP A 250 8.83 -22.65 -64.23
C ASP A 250 9.68 -22.27 -63.01
N GLY A 251 10.23 -23.27 -62.30
CA GLY A 251 11.31 -23.05 -61.33
C GLY A 251 11.60 -24.20 -60.36
N ASP A 252 12.39 -25.19 -60.78
CA ASP A 252 12.81 -26.31 -59.90
C ASP A 252 13.69 -25.86 -58.73
N ARG A 253 13.55 -26.52 -57.57
CA ARG A 253 14.67 -27.24 -56.93
C ARG A 253 14.31 -28.11 -55.74
N ASP A 254 15.04 -29.21 -55.66
CA ASP A 254 15.22 -30.11 -54.51
C ASP A 254 15.79 -29.35 -53.29
N GLY A 255 15.72 -29.88 -52.06
CA GLY A 255 15.14 -31.15 -51.64
C GLY A 255 15.70 -31.61 -50.29
N ASN A 256 14.91 -32.42 -49.60
CA ASN A 256 15.22 -33.21 -48.41
C ASN A 256 16.71 -33.53 -48.16
N ASP A 257 17.21 -33.28 -46.95
CA ASP A 257 17.64 -34.43 -46.14
C ASP A 257 17.42 -34.29 -44.62
N ASN A 258 17.34 -35.45 -43.97
CA ASN A 258 16.77 -35.64 -42.65
C ASN A 258 17.56 -36.72 -41.87
N SER A 259 17.95 -36.46 -40.62
CA SER A 259 18.45 -37.52 -39.73
C SER A 259 18.40 -37.13 -38.24
N ASN A 260 17.52 -37.80 -37.49
CA ASN A 260 17.70 -37.98 -36.05
C ASN A 260 19.00 -38.73 -35.76
N THR A 261 19.51 -38.62 -34.54
CA THR A 261 19.83 -39.83 -33.75
C THR A 261 19.50 -39.54 -32.29
N ASP A 262 18.70 -40.42 -31.70
CA ASP A 262 18.17 -40.28 -30.35
C ASP A 262 19.10 -40.84 -29.27
N GLY A 263 18.86 -40.40 -28.03
CA GLY A 263 19.11 -41.18 -26.82
C GLY A 263 20.38 -40.84 -26.01
N ASP A 264 20.43 -41.19 -24.72
CA ASP A 264 19.36 -41.68 -23.83
C ASP A 264 19.95 -41.81 -22.41
N ARG A 265 19.10 -41.73 -21.37
CA ARG A 265 19.41 -41.97 -19.94
C ARG A 265 20.19 -40.84 -19.24
N ASP A 266 19.72 -40.26 -18.13
CA ASP A 266 19.00 -40.80 -16.95
C ASP A 266 19.92 -41.72 -16.10
N ASP A 267 19.86 -41.78 -14.77
CA ASP A 267 18.94 -41.14 -13.81
C ASP A 267 19.63 -41.03 -12.41
N GLU A 268 18.88 -40.58 -11.40
CA GLU A 268 19.05 -40.81 -9.95
C GLU A 268 20.19 -40.11 -9.16
N SER A 269 20.08 -39.94 -7.82
CA SER A 269 18.93 -39.63 -6.94
C SER A 269 19.44 -39.28 -5.51
N GLY A 270 18.68 -38.48 -4.74
CA GLY A 270 18.89 -38.21 -3.30
C GLY A 270 20.11 -37.36 -2.91
N GLU A 271 20.26 -36.89 -1.66
CA GLU A 271 19.28 -36.65 -0.59
C GLU A 271 19.86 -35.59 0.40
N THR A 272 19.03 -34.98 1.25
CA THR A 272 19.42 -33.95 2.26
C THR A 272 19.22 -34.51 3.69
N PRO A 273 19.58 -33.85 4.83
CA PRO A 273 20.19 -32.51 5.04
C PRO A 273 21.34 -32.48 6.10
N ASP A 274 21.81 -31.28 6.47
CA ASP A 274 21.76 -30.69 7.85
C ASP A 274 22.99 -29.85 8.30
N SER A 275 22.73 -28.97 9.27
CA SER A 275 23.59 -28.13 10.13
C SER A 275 25.12 -28.32 10.14
N THR A 276 25.88 -27.22 10.09
CA THR A 276 26.49 -26.51 11.27
C THR A 276 27.27 -25.25 10.82
N ALA A 277 27.72 -24.41 11.75
CA ALA A 277 28.32 -23.08 11.53
C ALA A 277 29.88 -23.06 11.50
N ASP A 278 30.43 -21.83 11.42
CA ASP A 278 31.83 -21.40 11.52
C ASP A 278 32.81 -21.72 10.37
N SER A 279 33.07 -20.67 9.57
CA SER A 279 34.43 -20.31 9.13
C SER A 279 34.51 -18.80 8.89
N PHE A 280 35.28 -18.11 9.74
CA PHE A 280 35.81 -16.78 9.43
C PHE A 280 37.14 -16.98 8.72
N GLU A 281 37.30 -16.47 7.50
CA GLU A 281 38.60 -16.33 6.87
C GLU A 281 38.78 -14.88 6.37
N PHE A 282 39.97 -14.33 6.60
CA PHE A 282 40.30 -12.94 6.35
C PHE A 282 41.58 -12.93 5.53
N ASP A 283 41.45 -12.68 4.23
CA ASP A 283 42.57 -12.38 3.36
C ASP A 283 42.43 -10.97 2.80
N ALA A 284 43.48 -10.19 2.99
CA ALA A 284 43.67 -8.88 2.40
C ALA A 284 45.11 -8.83 1.87
N ASP A 285 45.26 -8.76 0.54
CA ASP A 285 46.55 -8.64 -0.14
C ASP A 285 46.57 -7.31 -0.95
N PRO A 286 47.72 -6.64 -1.10
CA PRO A 286 47.75 -5.20 -1.39
C PRO A 286 47.91 -4.86 -2.89
N ALA A 287 48.07 -3.56 -3.17
CA ALA A 287 48.17 -3.00 -4.51
C ALA A 287 49.43 -3.43 -5.29
N ASP A 288 49.25 -3.64 -6.61
CA ASP A 288 50.32 -3.76 -7.59
C ASP A 288 50.73 -2.34 -8.10
N PRO A 289 52.00 -1.91 -8.02
CA PRO A 289 52.37 -0.49 -8.14
C PRO A 289 53.00 -0.13 -9.50
N ASP A 290 52.23 -0.17 -10.58
CA ASP A 290 52.72 0.18 -11.92
C ASP A 290 52.80 1.71 -12.12
N ALA A 291 53.84 2.31 -11.53
CA ALA A 291 54.16 3.72 -11.65
C ALA A 291 55.16 3.98 -12.78
N SER A 292 54.87 4.94 -13.66
CA SER A 292 55.88 5.61 -14.48
C SER A 292 55.55 7.10 -14.70
N PRO A 293 56.56 7.99 -14.83
CA PRO A 293 56.44 9.32 -14.25
C PRO A 293 56.64 10.48 -15.25
N ARG A 294 56.04 11.64 -14.89
CA ARG A 294 56.43 13.03 -15.23
C ARG A 294 56.88 13.37 -16.66
N ASP A 295 56.31 14.44 -17.18
CA ASP A 295 57.15 15.54 -17.69
C ASP A 295 56.58 16.91 -17.24
N PRO A 296 57.41 17.97 -17.03
CA PRO A 296 56.94 19.25 -16.49
C PRO A 296 57.38 20.48 -17.31
N GLU A 297 56.45 21.11 -18.02
CA GLU A 297 56.56 22.49 -18.54
C GLU A 297 55.30 23.26 -18.04
N ALA A 298 55.37 24.45 -17.43
CA ALA A 298 55.94 25.72 -17.89
C ALA A 298 55.22 26.20 -19.17
N ASP A 299 54.58 27.38 -19.23
CA ASP A 299 54.91 28.67 -18.61
C ASP A 299 53.65 29.57 -18.44
N PRO A 300 53.57 30.54 -17.50
CA PRO A 300 52.39 31.40 -17.31
C PRO A 300 52.63 32.91 -17.52
N GLU A 301 52.64 33.38 -18.78
CA GLU A 301 52.54 34.81 -19.19
C GLU A 301 52.12 34.87 -20.69
N ASP A 302 51.64 35.96 -21.31
CA ASP A 302 51.42 37.36 -20.88
C ASP A 302 50.15 37.96 -21.56
N ARG A 303 49.91 39.27 -21.39
CA ARG A 303 48.70 40.03 -21.82
C ARG A 303 48.39 40.00 -23.32
N ASN A 304 47.10 40.15 -23.63
CA ASN A 304 46.61 41.25 -24.49
C ASN A 304 45.16 41.64 -24.13
#